data_AF-A0A956FME3-F1
#
_entry.id   AF-A0A956FME3-F1
#
_cell.length_a   1.000
_cell.length_b   1.000
_cell.length_c   1.000
_cell.angle_alpha   90.00
_cell.angle_beta   90.00
_cell.angle_gamma   90.00
#
_symmetry.space_group_name_H-M   'P 1'
#
loop_
_entity.id
_entity.type
_entity.pdbx_description
1 polymer ?
#
loop_
_entity_poly.entity_id
_entity_poly.type
_entity_poly.pdbx_seq_one_letter_code
_entity_poly.pdbx_strand_id
1 'polypeptide(L)'
;MAIHYPLRLGPRGSSNGRVLRAVRSGRVPYTLQVKHLYECRIRFGAGDFTPAAATSQVIDLNSIRFFPPFPQQVRATDPVIRRLPGTYAFVKTGIAGTGITDADIEVGDSVDPNGLLTVSPAYDGDEGLVAATPAAAENAAREETDFAPTLRVALTGGGLMTAINQGEIYVYIPFEPIPVGD
;
A
#
# COMPACT_ATOMS: atom_id res chain seq x y z
N MET A 1 12.58 -21.13 -35.76
CA MET A 1 13.16 -20.01 -36.56
C MET A 1 12.62 -18.71 -35.95
N ALA A 2 13.42 -18.06 -35.10
CA ALA A 2 12.98 -16.86 -34.38
C ALA A 2 13.09 -15.64 -35.30
N ILE A 3 11.99 -14.90 -35.46
CA ILE A 3 11.97 -13.63 -36.18
C ILE A 3 12.40 -12.56 -35.19
N HIS A 4 13.58 -11.96 -35.43
CA HIS A 4 14.09 -10.83 -34.67
C HIS A 4 13.55 -9.54 -35.29
N TYR A 5 12.74 -8.77 -34.55
CA TYR A 5 12.42 -7.40 -34.93
C TYR A 5 13.32 -6.45 -34.15
N PRO A 6 14.26 -5.73 -34.80
CA PRO A 6 15.02 -4.69 -34.13
C PRO A 6 14.06 -3.55 -33.78
N LEU A 7 13.83 -3.36 -32.48
CA LEU A 7 13.17 -2.16 -31.95
C LEU A 7 14.08 -0.96 -32.21
N ARG A 8 13.86 -0.26 -33.33
CA ARG A 8 14.40 1.08 -33.54
C ARG A 8 13.53 2.08 -32.80
N LEU A 9 14.02 2.57 -31.66
CA LEU A 9 13.51 3.80 -31.07
C LEU A 9 13.87 4.93 -32.05
N GLY A 10 12.85 5.48 -32.71
CA GLY A 10 13.02 6.55 -33.68
C GLY A 10 13.53 7.85 -33.06
N PRO A 11 13.95 8.82 -33.88
CA PRO A 11 14.41 10.14 -33.41
C PRO A 11 13.33 10.84 -32.58
N ARG A 12 13.78 11.73 -31.67
CA ARG A 12 12.91 12.52 -30.77
C ARG A 12 11.67 13.05 -31.51
N GLY A 13 10.49 12.65 -31.05
CA GLY A 13 9.20 13.10 -31.60
C GLY A 13 8.39 12.07 -32.40
N SER A 14 8.97 10.91 -32.75
CA SER A 14 8.23 9.85 -33.48
C SER A 14 7.71 8.73 -32.59
N SER A 15 7.37 9.02 -31.33
CA SER A 15 6.83 8.00 -30.43
C SER A 15 5.41 7.63 -30.85
N ASN A 16 5.23 6.42 -31.38
CA ASN A 16 3.91 5.89 -31.69
C ASN A 16 3.11 5.79 -30.38
N GLY A 17 2.11 6.67 -30.21
CA GLY A 17 1.31 6.75 -28.99
C GLY A 17 0.62 5.42 -28.64
N ARG A 18 0.38 4.55 -29.63
CA ARG A 18 -0.14 3.19 -29.40
C ARG A 18 0.90 2.26 -28.78
N VAL A 19 2.17 2.36 -29.18
CA VAL A 19 3.27 1.57 -28.60
C VAL A 19 3.58 2.05 -27.19
N LEU A 20 3.63 3.37 -26.96
CA LEU A 20 3.79 3.90 -25.60
C LEU A 20 2.60 3.56 -24.70
N ARG A 21 1.35 3.59 -25.21
CA ARG A 21 0.19 3.11 -24.45
C ARG A 21 0.28 1.61 -24.19
N ALA A 22 0.68 0.81 -25.17
CA ALA A 22 0.85 -0.63 -25.01
C ALA A 22 1.95 -1.00 -24.00
N VAL A 23 3.05 -0.24 -23.98
CA VAL A 23 4.13 -0.40 -22.99
C VAL A 23 3.66 0.07 -21.61
N ARG A 24 2.98 1.22 -21.50
CA ARG A 24 2.38 1.70 -20.24
C ARG A 24 1.27 0.80 -19.72
N SER A 25 0.57 0.09 -20.59
CA SER A 25 -0.51 -0.84 -20.25
C SER A 25 -0.04 -2.28 -20.14
N GLY A 26 1.28 -2.56 -20.15
CA GLY A 26 1.84 -3.90 -20.01
C GLY A 26 1.60 -4.87 -21.18
N ARG A 27 1.02 -4.42 -22.30
CA ARG A 27 0.72 -5.25 -23.49
C ARG A 27 1.96 -5.70 -24.28
N VAL A 28 3.15 -5.20 -23.93
CA VAL A 28 4.43 -5.70 -24.43
C VAL A 28 5.10 -6.48 -23.29
N PRO A 29 4.95 -7.81 -23.22
CA PRO A 29 5.17 -8.57 -21.98
C PRO A 29 6.63 -8.68 -21.50
N TYR A 30 7.63 -8.28 -22.29
CA TYR A 30 9.01 -8.75 -22.07
C TYR A 30 10.05 -7.67 -21.73
N THR A 31 9.70 -6.39 -21.58
CA THR A 31 10.74 -5.35 -21.37
C THR A 31 10.47 -4.27 -20.33
N LEU A 32 9.24 -4.09 -19.82
CA LEU A 32 8.93 -3.07 -18.81
C LEU A 32 7.78 -3.53 -17.91
N GLN A 33 8.03 -4.48 -17.01
CA GLN A 33 7.17 -4.69 -15.84
C GLN A 33 7.40 -3.51 -14.90
N VAL A 34 6.58 -2.46 -15.02
CA VAL A 34 6.71 -1.29 -14.16
C VAL A 34 6.27 -1.71 -12.78
N LYS A 35 7.20 -1.66 -11.82
CA LYS A 35 6.88 -1.77 -10.40
C LYS A 35 6.24 -0.46 -9.97
N HIS A 36 5.07 -0.54 -9.37
CA HIS A 36 4.33 0.59 -8.84
C HIS A 36 4.44 0.61 -7.32
N LEU A 37 4.22 1.79 -6.76
CA LEU A 37 4.16 2.00 -5.32
C LEU A 37 2.82 2.65 -5.01
N TYR A 38 1.99 1.94 -4.24
CA TYR A 38 0.84 2.53 -3.60
C TYR A 38 1.33 3.38 -2.43
N GLU A 39 0.77 4.58 -2.28
CA GLU A 39 1.04 5.49 -1.17
C GLU A 39 -0.30 5.95 -0.61
N CYS A 40 -0.44 5.88 0.71
CA CYS A 40 -1.58 6.44 1.42
C CYS A 40 -1.11 7.12 2.69
N ARG A 41 -1.65 8.32 2.96
CA ARG A 41 -1.38 9.05 4.21
C ARG A 41 -2.62 9.06 5.08
N ILE A 42 -2.44 8.66 6.33
CA ILE A 42 -3.44 8.69 7.38
C ILE A 42 -3.08 9.79 8.37
N ARG A 43 -4.06 10.66 8.68
CA ARG A 43 -3.90 11.70 9.70
C ARG A 43 -4.88 11.49 10.84
N PHE A 44 -4.34 11.33 12.04
CA PHE A 44 -5.12 11.23 13.26
C PHE A 44 -5.48 12.63 13.78
N GLY A 45 -6.65 12.76 14.39
CA GLY A 45 -7.20 14.06 14.79
C GLY A 45 -7.71 14.92 13.62
N ALA A 46 -7.58 14.42 12.38
CA ALA A 46 -8.21 14.96 11.19
C ALA A 46 -9.29 14.00 10.69
N GLY A 47 -10.10 14.41 9.72
CA GLY A 47 -11.22 13.60 9.20
C GLY A 47 -10.87 12.27 8.53
N ASP A 48 -9.59 11.87 8.50
CA ASP A 48 -9.11 10.58 7.97
C ASP A 48 -9.23 9.45 9.03
N PHE A 49 -9.47 9.80 10.30
CA PHE A 49 -9.66 8.86 11.41
C PHE A 49 -10.82 9.32 12.31
N THR A 50 -11.80 8.45 12.52
CA THR A 50 -12.85 8.68 13.52
C THR A 50 -12.60 7.77 14.72
N PRO A 51 -12.17 8.31 15.87
CA PRO A 51 -11.83 7.50 17.03
C PRO A 51 -13.02 6.69 17.57
N ALA A 52 -12.84 5.38 17.75
CA ALA A 52 -13.82 4.52 18.41
C ALA A 52 -13.55 4.35 19.92
N ALA A 53 -14.57 3.99 20.70
CA ALA A 53 -14.40 3.57 22.09
C ALA A 53 -13.87 2.12 22.17
N ALA A 54 -12.69 1.88 21.59
CA ALA A 54 -12.03 0.58 21.50
C ALA A 54 -10.52 0.71 21.69
N THR A 55 -9.84 -0.40 21.97
CA THR A 55 -8.37 -0.47 22.09
C THR A 55 -7.67 -0.74 20.75
N SER A 56 -8.42 -1.05 19.70
CA SER A 56 -7.91 -1.22 18.33
C SER A 56 -8.92 -0.73 17.31
N GLN A 57 -8.45 -0.23 16.17
CA GLN A 57 -9.31 0.18 15.07
C GLN A 57 -8.63 -0.10 13.73
N VAL A 58 -9.41 -0.64 12.79
CA VAL A 58 -8.98 -0.88 11.41
C VAL A 58 -9.46 0.29 10.54
N ILE A 59 -8.57 0.76 9.68
CA ILE A 59 -8.78 1.87 8.76
C ILE A 59 -8.65 1.30 7.35
N ASP A 60 -9.69 1.46 6.53
CA ASP A 60 -9.65 1.11 5.11
C ASP A 60 -8.87 2.17 4.33
N LEU A 61 -7.71 1.80 3.78
CA LEU A 61 -6.85 2.72 3.06
C LEU A 61 -7.43 3.16 1.72
N ASN A 62 -8.37 2.40 1.15
CA ASN A 62 -9.09 2.77 -0.07
C ASN A 62 -10.14 3.86 0.18
N SER A 63 -10.55 4.07 1.43
CA SER A 63 -11.53 5.09 1.82
C SER A 63 -10.92 6.48 2.09
N ILE A 64 -9.59 6.58 2.17
CA ILE A 64 -8.91 7.80 2.56
C ILE A 64 -9.01 8.85 1.45
N ARG A 65 -9.51 10.03 1.83
CA ARG A 65 -9.76 11.12 0.89
C ARG A 65 -8.46 11.60 0.26
N PHE A 66 -8.54 11.93 -1.04
CA PHE A 66 -7.44 12.45 -1.87
C PHE A 66 -6.35 11.43 -2.25
N PHE A 67 -6.45 10.19 -1.79
CA PHE A 67 -5.61 9.10 -2.27
C PHE A 67 -6.41 8.19 -3.20
N PRO A 68 -5.82 7.75 -4.33
CA PRO A 68 -6.47 6.76 -5.17
C PRO A 68 -6.57 5.43 -4.40
N PRO A 69 -7.64 4.65 -4.59
CA PRO A 69 -7.72 3.30 -4.02
C PRO A 69 -6.65 2.40 -4.63
N PHE A 70 -6.26 1.37 -3.88
CA PHE A 70 -5.40 0.31 -4.38
C PHE A 70 -6.07 -0.39 -5.57
N PRO A 71 -5.33 -0.68 -6.66
CA PRO A 71 -5.92 -1.34 -7.82
C PRO A 71 -6.46 -2.72 -7.49
N GLN A 72 -7.66 -3.04 -7.96
CA GLN A 72 -8.30 -4.34 -7.81
C GLN A 72 -8.76 -4.85 -9.16
N GLN A 73 -8.86 -6.17 -9.30
CA GLN A 73 -9.43 -6.77 -10.49
C GLN A 73 -10.97 -6.74 -10.39
N VAL A 74 -11.59 -5.73 -11.00
CA VAL A 74 -13.06 -5.58 -10.96
C VAL A 74 -13.73 -6.35 -12.11
N ARG A 75 -13.01 -6.57 -13.21
CA ARG A 75 -13.45 -7.34 -14.38
C ARG A 75 -12.39 -8.37 -14.76
N ALA A 76 -12.81 -9.45 -15.42
CA ALA A 76 -11.88 -10.46 -15.94
C ALA A 76 -10.82 -9.89 -16.91
N THR A 77 -11.13 -8.77 -17.58
CA THR A 77 -10.21 -8.06 -18.48
C THR A 77 -9.28 -7.08 -17.76
N ASP A 78 -9.55 -6.78 -16.48
CA ASP A 78 -8.70 -5.90 -15.69
C ASP A 78 -7.46 -6.67 -15.23
N PRO A 79 -6.29 -6.00 -15.14
CA PRO A 79 -5.07 -6.65 -14.71
C PRO A 79 -5.19 -7.25 -13.31
N VAL A 80 -4.68 -8.46 -13.13
CA VAL A 80 -4.44 -9.04 -11.80
C VAL A 80 -3.29 -8.29 -11.17
N ILE A 81 -3.32 -8.04 -9.87
CA ILE A 81 -2.21 -7.38 -9.20
C ILE A 81 -1.33 -8.42 -8.55
N ARG A 82 -0.03 -8.38 -8.85
CA ARG A 82 0.98 -9.06 -8.05
C ARG A 82 1.49 -8.11 -7.00
N ARG A 83 1.17 -8.36 -5.74
CA ARG A 83 1.79 -7.64 -4.63
C ARG A 83 3.25 -8.06 -4.52
N LEU A 84 4.12 -7.11 -4.25
CA LEU A 84 5.56 -7.33 -4.13
C LEU A 84 5.98 -7.28 -2.65
N PRO A 85 7.09 -7.95 -2.28
CA PRO A 85 7.70 -7.74 -0.98
C PRO A 85 8.16 -6.29 -0.81
N GLY A 86 8.22 -5.84 0.44
CA GLY A 86 8.79 -4.53 0.78
C GLY A 86 7.77 -3.46 1.12
N THR A 87 6.60 -3.85 1.64
CA THR A 87 5.70 -2.93 2.34
C THR A 87 6.46 -2.22 3.46
N TYR A 88 6.26 -0.92 3.58
CA TYR A 88 6.81 -0.12 4.67
C TYR A 88 5.85 0.97 5.08
N ALA A 89 5.96 1.41 6.32
CA ALA A 89 5.31 2.60 6.82
C ALA A 89 6.36 3.67 7.15
N PHE A 90 6.01 4.94 6.98
CA PHE A 90 6.80 6.05 7.48
C PHE A 90 5.97 6.81 8.51
N VAL A 91 6.44 6.77 9.75
CA VAL A 91 5.83 7.49 10.87
C VAL A 91 6.41 8.90 10.86
N LYS A 92 5.58 9.90 10.54
CA LYS A 92 6.06 11.28 10.39
C LYS A 92 5.97 12.07 11.69
N THR A 93 4.92 11.87 12.48
CA THR A 93 4.73 12.58 13.77
C THR A 93 4.24 11.63 14.88
N GLY A 94 4.34 10.32 14.69
CA GLY A 94 3.83 9.33 15.65
C GLY A 94 2.30 9.31 15.79
N ILE A 95 1.83 8.54 16.77
CA ILE A 95 0.46 8.59 17.29
C ILE A 95 0.53 9.26 18.66
N ALA A 96 -0.18 10.38 18.81
CA ALA A 96 -0.18 11.17 20.04
C ALA A 96 -1.60 11.32 20.62
N GLY A 97 -1.66 11.36 21.95
CA GLY A 97 -2.93 11.43 22.68
C GLY A 97 -2.74 11.34 24.19
N THR A 98 -3.75 11.78 24.95
CA THR A 98 -3.67 11.80 26.41
C THR A 98 -3.76 10.39 26.97
N GLY A 99 -2.74 9.94 27.70
CA GLY A 99 -2.73 8.62 28.34
C GLY A 99 -2.38 7.46 27.41
N ILE A 100 -1.95 7.75 26.18
CA ILE A 100 -1.36 6.74 25.29
C ILE A 100 0.09 6.53 25.71
N THR A 101 0.42 5.32 26.10
CA THR A 101 1.77 4.92 26.52
C THR A 101 2.45 3.98 25.53
N ASP A 102 1.66 3.35 24.66
CA ASP A 102 2.17 2.48 23.59
C ASP A 102 1.11 2.30 22.50
N ALA A 103 1.56 2.19 21.24
CA ALA A 103 0.73 2.05 20.06
C ALA A 103 1.45 1.25 18.97
N ASP A 104 0.79 0.24 18.44
CA ASP A 104 1.25 -0.55 17.31
C ASP A 104 0.49 -0.16 16.04
N ILE A 105 1.16 -0.29 14.90
CA ILE A 105 0.53 -0.20 13.58
C ILE A 105 0.73 -1.49 12.80
N GLU A 106 -0.34 -1.98 12.22
CA GLU A 106 -0.35 -3.18 11.41
C GLU A 106 -0.89 -2.83 10.02
N VAL A 107 -0.24 -3.29 8.96
CA VAL A 107 -0.75 -3.17 7.59
C VAL A 107 -1.04 -4.56 7.07
N GLY A 108 -2.18 -4.71 6.41
CA GLY A 108 -2.67 -6.01 5.96
C GLY A 108 -3.81 -5.87 4.97
N ASP A 109 -4.63 -6.90 4.93
CA ASP A 109 -5.90 -6.94 4.20
C ASP A 109 -7.08 -6.89 5.20
N SER A 110 -8.30 -6.70 4.71
CA SER A 110 -9.52 -6.68 5.51
C SER A 110 -9.77 -7.96 6.32
N VAL A 111 -9.34 -9.12 5.81
CA VAL A 111 -9.46 -10.42 6.49
C VAL A 111 -8.24 -10.78 7.33
N ASP A 112 -7.09 -10.16 7.06
CA ASP A 112 -5.83 -10.34 7.80
C ASP A 112 -5.10 -8.99 7.98
N PRO A 113 -5.50 -8.17 8.98
CA PRO A 113 -5.01 -6.79 9.12
C PRO A 113 -3.51 -6.66 9.44
N ASN A 114 -2.82 -7.76 9.79
CA ASN A 114 -1.38 -7.77 10.08
C ASN A 114 -0.56 -8.59 9.07
N GLY A 115 -1.16 -8.97 7.95
CA GLY A 115 -0.53 -9.84 6.95
C GLY A 115 0.72 -9.26 6.27
N LEU A 116 0.92 -7.93 6.26
CA LEU A 116 2.02 -7.28 5.53
C LEU A 116 3.09 -6.64 6.39
N LEU A 117 2.70 -5.96 7.45
CA LEU A 117 3.58 -5.18 8.32
C LEU A 117 3.01 -5.19 9.73
N THR A 118 3.89 -5.32 10.72
CA THR A 118 3.58 -5.02 12.12
C THR A 118 4.71 -4.16 12.65
N VAL A 119 4.38 -2.99 13.17
CA VAL A 119 5.31 -2.05 13.79
C VAL A 119 4.95 -1.94 15.26
N SER A 120 5.96 -2.11 16.09
CA SER A 120 5.91 -1.88 17.52
C SER A 120 7.26 -1.33 17.97
N PRO A 121 7.33 -0.19 18.67
CA PRO A 121 6.27 0.80 18.91
C PRO A 121 6.15 1.87 17.80
N ALA A 122 5.01 2.57 17.74
CA ALA A 122 4.70 3.67 16.81
C ALA A 122 4.12 4.90 17.55
N TYR A 123 4.76 5.34 18.64
CA TYR A 123 4.30 6.48 19.46
C TYR A 123 5.00 7.80 19.06
N ASP A 124 4.55 8.91 19.68
CA ASP A 124 5.15 10.24 19.52
C ASP A 124 6.63 10.23 19.95
N GLY A 125 7.53 10.36 18.98
CA GLY A 125 8.98 10.22 19.16
C GLY A 125 9.64 9.15 18.28
N ASP A 126 8.87 8.21 17.72
CA ASP A 126 9.36 7.16 16.82
C ASP A 126 9.30 7.59 15.34
N GLU A 127 9.71 8.82 15.03
CA GLU A 127 9.77 9.30 13.65
C GLU A 127 10.75 8.45 12.84
N GLY A 128 10.31 7.93 11.69
CA GLY A 128 11.20 7.16 10.85
C GLY A 128 10.53 6.20 9.88
N LEU A 129 11.39 5.62 9.04
CA LEU A 129 11.05 4.53 8.14
C LEU A 129 10.95 3.23 8.94
N VAL A 130 9.82 2.55 8.83
CA VAL A 130 9.62 1.21 9.36
C VAL A 130 9.30 0.26 8.23
N ALA A 131 10.22 -0.65 7.94
CA ALA A 131 10.05 -1.67 6.92
C ALA A 131 9.45 -2.96 7.53
N ALA A 132 8.79 -3.75 6.69
CA ALA A 132 8.19 -5.02 7.09
C ALA A 132 9.17 -5.93 7.86
N THR A 133 8.69 -6.44 8.99
CA THR A 133 9.35 -7.51 9.73
C THR A 133 9.35 -8.76 8.84
N PRO A 134 10.50 -9.42 8.58
CA PRO A 134 10.65 -10.48 7.57
C PRO A 134 9.80 -11.75 7.74
N ALA A 135 8.92 -11.83 8.74
CA ALA A 135 8.22 -13.05 9.14
C ALA A 135 6.76 -13.16 8.67
N ALA A 136 6.16 -12.10 8.09
CA ALA A 136 4.77 -12.18 7.65
C ALA A 136 4.64 -13.04 6.38
N ALA A 137 3.88 -14.14 6.45
CA ALA A 137 3.73 -15.10 5.36
C ALA A 137 3.17 -14.45 4.08
N GLU A 138 2.42 -13.35 4.21
CA GLU A 138 1.91 -12.63 3.05
C GLU A 138 2.95 -11.70 2.41
N ASN A 139 4.12 -11.47 2.99
CA ASN A 139 5.12 -10.58 2.39
C ASN A 139 5.81 -11.17 1.14
N ALA A 140 5.55 -12.46 0.82
CA ALA A 140 5.97 -13.05 -0.44
C ALA A 140 5.20 -12.45 -1.62
N ALA A 141 5.85 -12.39 -2.79
CA ALA A 141 5.16 -11.95 -3.99
C ALA A 141 4.00 -12.91 -4.31
N ARG A 142 2.77 -12.39 -4.35
CA ARG A 142 1.57 -13.17 -4.64
C ARG A 142 0.62 -12.40 -5.53
N GLU A 143 -0.13 -13.12 -6.35
CA GLU A 143 -1.17 -12.56 -7.21
C GLU A 143 -2.47 -12.47 -6.42
N GLU A 144 -3.10 -11.30 -6.46
CA GLU A 144 -4.32 -10.98 -5.73
C GLU A 144 -5.32 -10.31 -6.65
N THR A 145 -6.59 -10.66 -6.48
CA THR A 145 -7.70 -10.14 -7.26
C THR A 145 -8.51 -9.10 -6.49
N ASP A 146 -8.53 -9.23 -5.17
CA ASP A 146 -9.42 -8.54 -4.24
C ASP A 146 -8.71 -7.91 -3.03
N PHE A 147 -7.38 -7.78 -3.08
CA PHE A 147 -6.59 -7.16 -2.01
C PHE A 147 -7.11 -5.76 -1.67
N ALA A 148 -7.51 -5.56 -0.42
CA ALA A 148 -8.03 -4.29 0.10
C ALA A 148 -7.16 -3.83 1.28
N PRO A 149 -6.15 -2.97 1.04
CA PRO A 149 -5.19 -2.66 2.08
C PRO A 149 -5.84 -1.95 3.26
N THR A 150 -5.53 -2.42 4.46
CA THR A 150 -5.96 -1.81 5.71
C THR A 150 -4.77 -1.41 6.56
N LEU A 151 -4.96 -0.39 7.39
CA LEU A 151 -4.08 -0.03 8.50
C LEU A 151 -4.85 -0.25 9.80
N ARG A 152 -4.36 -1.15 10.65
CA ARG A 152 -4.86 -1.30 12.01
C ARG A 152 -3.95 -0.56 12.98
N VAL A 153 -4.56 0.19 13.88
CA VAL A 153 -3.90 0.77 15.04
C VAL A 153 -4.33 -0.03 16.27
N ALA A 154 -3.40 -0.36 17.16
CA ALA A 154 -3.68 -1.04 18.42
C ALA A 154 -2.97 -0.33 19.58
N LEU A 155 -3.70 0.07 20.61
CA LEU A 155 -3.14 0.65 21.82
C LEU A 155 -2.84 -0.47 22.83
N THR A 156 -1.56 -0.78 23.02
CA THR A 156 -1.07 -1.91 23.84
C THR A 156 -0.80 -1.51 25.29
N GLY A 157 -0.55 -0.23 25.56
CA GLY A 157 -0.25 0.30 26.89
C GLY A 157 -1.47 0.61 27.77
N GLY A 158 -2.67 0.30 27.29
CA GLY A 158 -3.95 0.67 27.92
C GLY A 158 -4.41 2.06 27.47
N GLY A 159 -5.66 2.17 27.03
CA GLY A 159 -6.23 3.40 26.47
C GLY A 159 -7.32 3.10 25.45
N LEU A 160 -8.13 4.09 25.09
CA LEU A 160 -9.12 3.99 24.02
C LEU A 160 -8.68 4.85 22.85
N MET A 161 -9.05 4.47 21.62
CA MET A 161 -8.73 5.24 20.42
C MET A 161 -9.22 6.69 20.51
N THR A 162 -10.29 6.96 21.27
CA THR A 162 -10.78 8.31 21.59
C THR A 162 -9.73 9.22 22.25
N ALA A 163 -8.65 8.67 22.79
CA ALA A 163 -7.55 9.44 23.35
C ALA A 163 -6.61 10.01 22.26
N ILE A 164 -6.58 9.42 21.06
CA ILE A 164 -5.74 9.87 19.95
C ILE A 164 -6.27 11.21 19.43
N ASN A 165 -5.42 12.23 19.43
CA ASN A 165 -5.77 13.56 18.95
C ASN A 165 -4.85 14.08 17.86
N GLN A 166 -3.70 13.43 17.60
CA GLN A 166 -2.75 13.83 16.57
C GLN A 166 -1.97 12.62 16.05
N GLY A 167 -1.46 12.75 14.84
CA GLY A 167 -0.53 11.79 14.24
C GLY A 167 -0.57 11.79 12.71
N GLU A 168 0.53 11.39 12.08
CA GLU A 168 0.64 11.30 10.62
C GLU A 168 1.49 10.08 10.24
N ILE A 169 0.89 9.17 9.49
CA ILE A 169 1.52 7.92 9.04
C ILE A 169 1.32 7.78 7.54
N TYR A 170 2.39 7.40 6.85
CA TYR A 170 2.35 7.03 5.45
C TYR A 170 2.52 5.52 5.32
N VAL A 171 1.69 4.90 4.50
CA VAL A 171 1.77 3.48 4.16
C VAL A 171 2.14 3.35 2.70
N TYR A 172 3.14 2.49 2.42
CA TYR A 172 3.63 2.23 1.09
C TYR A 172 3.59 0.74 0.78
N ILE A 173 2.91 0.37 -0.32
CA ILE A 173 2.74 -1.04 -0.74
C ILE A 173 3.23 -1.18 -2.18
N PRO A 174 4.32 -1.91 -2.44
CA PRO A 174 4.80 -2.14 -3.80
C PRO A 174 3.95 -3.20 -4.51
N PHE A 175 3.64 -2.97 -5.79
CA PHE A 175 2.83 -3.89 -6.59
C PHE A 175 3.20 -3.86 -8.08
N GLU A 176 2.73 -4.86 -8.81
CA GLU A 176 2.93 -5.02 -10.25
C GLU A 176 1.59 -5.44 -10.90
N PRO A 177 1.03 -4.65 -11.83
CA PRO A 177 -0.13 -5.07 -12.60
C PRO A 177 0.28 -6.10 -13.66
N ILE A 178 -0.36 -7.26 -13.63
CA ILE A 178 -0.22 -8.34 -14.60
C ILE A 178 -1.36 -8.25 -15.60
N PRO A 179 -1.07 -8.05 -16.89
CA PRO A 179 -2.08 -8.14 -17.93
C PRO A 179 -2.72 -9.53 -17.95
N VAL A 180 -4.05 -9.58 -17.92
CA VAL A 180 -4.78 -10.82 -18.18
C VAL A 180 -4.82 -11.00 -19.70
N GLY A 181 -4.38 -12.17 -20.19
CA GLY A 181 -4.44 -12.49 -21.61
C GLY A 181 -5.89 -12.56 -22.11
N ASP A 182 -6.09 -12.16 -23.36
CA ASP A 182 -7.37 -12.35 -24.08
C ASP A 182 -7.68 -13.85 -24.29
#